data_AF-A0A0G2A978-F1
#
_entry.id   AF-A0A0G2A978-F1
#
_cell.length_a   1.000
_cell.length_b   1.000
_cell.length_c   1.000
_cell.angle_alpha   90.00
_cell.angle_beta   90.00
_cell.angle_gamma   90.00
#
_symmetry.space_group_name_H-M   'P 1'
#
loop_
_entity.id
_entity.type
_entity.pdbx_description
1 polymer ?
#
loop_
_entity_poly.entity_id
_entity_poly.type
_entity_poly.pdbx_seq_one_letter_code
_entity_poly.pdbx_strand_id
1 'polypeptide(L)'
;MNNKYLIYAAALFLLFLVHSSAVKVFQGSSFVPELLLLAVIIFAAMNSLPETLWFSFGAGFLWEIFSAEFFGAHIFALLICGITAYLATRNLTAQELAVPTAVFLVIGATLLRPAVVWVYQVGVSSLDLATAIPVGVFLNGELFYTVLVNLAIFYLLRAGIRYFPALNK
;
A
#
# COMPACT_ATOMS: atom_id res chain seq x y z
N MET A 1 -23.15 -13.28 5.94
CA MET A 1 -21.88 -12.54 5.81
C MET A 1 -22.08 -11.13 6.33
N ASN A 2 -21.24 -10.67 7.24
CA ASN A 2 -21.40 -9.38 7.91
C ASN A 2 -21.26 -8.24 6.88
N ASN A 3 -22.23 -7.32 6.77
CA ASN A 3 -22.27 -6.25 5.75
C ASN A 3 -20.97 -5.42 5.69
N LYS A 4 -20.25 -5.31 6.81
CA LYS A 4 -18.92 -4.66 6.93
C LYS A 4 -17.90 -5.17 5.90
N TYR A 5 -17.78 -6.48 5.71
CA TYR A 5 -16.79 -7.07 4.79
C TYR A 5 -17.13 -6.82 3.32
N LEU A 6 -18.42 -6.80 2.97
CA LEU A 6 -18.87 -6.46 1.62
C LEU A 6 -18.54 -5.00 1.28
N ILE A 7 -18.71 -4.09 2.23
CA ILE A 7 -18.33 -2.68 2.07
C ILE A 7 -16.83 -2.56 1.86
N TYR A 8 -16.00 -3.26 2.64
CA TYR A 8 -14.54 -3.24 2.47
C TYR A 8 -14.09 -3.84 1.14
N ALA A 9 -14.69 -4.95 0.71
CA ALA A 9 -14.41 -5.54 -0.59
C ALA A 9 -14.79 -4.57 -1.73
N ALA A 10 -15.95 -3.91 -1.65
CA ALA A 10 -16.38 -2.93 -2.63
C ALA A 10 -15.46 -1.70 -2.65
N ALA A 11 -15.08 -1.17 -1.48
CA ALA A 11 -14.16 -0.05 -1.36
C ALA A 11 -12.77 -0.40 -1.93
N LEU A 12 -12.26 -1.59 -1.62
CA LEU A 12 -10.99 -2.09 -2.15
C LEU A 12 -11.05 -2.22 -3.68
N PHE A 13 -12.13 -2.75 -4.22
CA PHE A 13 -12.32 -2.88 -5.67
C PHE A 13 -12.41 -1.51 -6.37
N LEU A 14 -13.14 -0.55 -5.79
CA LEU A 14 -13.18 0.82 -6.32
C LEU A 14 -11.80 1.49 -6.27
N LEU A 15 -11.09 1.35 -5.15
CA LEU A 15 -9.71 1.86 -5.01
C LEU A 15 -8.77 1.24 -6.04
N PHE A 16 -8.92 -0.05 -6.30
CA PHE A 16 -8.18 -0.73 -7.36
C PHE A 16 -8.49 -0.14 -8.74
N LEU A 17 -9.76 0.08 -9.09
CA LEU A 17 -10.10 0.72 -10.37
C LEU A 17 -9.48 2.11 -10.53
N VAL A 18 -9.49 2.91 -9.46
CA VAL A 18 -8.84 4.23 -9.44
C VAL A 18 -7.33 4.09 -9.56
N HIS A 19 -6.72 3.13 -8.85
CA HIS A 19 -5.29 2.84 -8.93
C HIS A 19 -4.88 2.45 -10.34
N SER A 20 -5.57 1.49 -10.97
CA SER A 20 -5.30 1.06 -12.34
C SER A 20 -5.48 2.19 -13.35
N SER A 21 -6.49 3.06 -13.14
CA SER A 21 -6.68 4.25 -13.98
C SER A 21 -5.51 5.23 -13.82
N ALA A 22 -5.05 5.45 -12.59
CA ALA A 22 -3.90 6.29 -12.32
C ALA A 22 -2.62 5.71 -12.98
N VAL A 23 -2.34 4.42 -12.81
CA VAL A 23 -1.20 3.74 -13.47
C VAL A 23 -1.23 3.97 -14.98
N LYS A 24 -2.40 3.86 -15.62
CA LYS A 24 -2.56 4.06 -17.06
C LYS A 24 -2.38 5.52 -17.49
N VAL A 25 -2.94 6.47 -16.74
CA VAL A 25 -2.81 7.92 -17.04
C VAL A 25 -1.36 8.40 -16.84
N PHE A 26 -0.67 7.83 -15.86
CA PHE A 26 0.68 8.21 -15.44
C PHE A 26 1.77 7.24 -15.94
N GLN A 27 1.47 6.39 -16.94
CA GLN A 27 2.30 5.27 -17.41
C GLN A 27 3.71 5.65 -17.91
N GLY A 28 3.98 6.94 -18.14
CA GLY A 28 5.30 7.46 -18.51
C GLY A 28 5.86 8.51 -17.56
N SER A 29 5.26 8.66 -16.38
CA SER A 29 5.72 9.61 -15.37
C SER A 29 6.46 8.90 -14.25
N SER A 30 7.47 9.55 -13.68
CA SER A 30 8.24 9.04 -12.54
C SER A 30 7.45 9.04 -11.22
N PHE A 31 6.12 9.22 -11.25
CA PHE A 31 5.29 9.33 -10.05
C PHE A 31 3.91 8.68 -10.26
N VAL A 32 3.79 7.40 -9.91
CA VAL A 32 2.48 6.73 -9.92
C VAL A 32 1.99 6.62 -8.48
N PRO A 33 0.80 7.13 -8.15
CA PRO A 33 0.29 7.08 -6.78
C PRO A 33 -0.08 5.67 -6.35
N GLU A 34 0.46 5.24 -5.22
CA GLU A 34 0.31 3.89 -4.70
C GLU A 34 -0.94 3.77 -3.82
N LEU A 35 -2.11 4.03 -4.42
CA LEU A 35 -3.40 4.11 -3.70
C LEU A 35 -3.73 2.86 -2.89
N LEU A 36 -3.43 1.67 -3.41
CA LEU A 36 -3.64 0.40 -2.69
C LEU A 36 -2.73 0.30 -1.46
N LEU A 37 -1.48 0.73 -1.55
CA LEU A 37 -0.55 0.77 -0.41
C LEU A 37 -1.06 1.75 0.65
N LEU A 38 -1.46 2.96 0.25
CA LEU A 38 -2.00 3.96 1.16
C LEU A 38 -3.25 3.45 1.87
N ALA A 39 -4.15 2.78 1.15
CA ALA A 39 -5.34 2.17 1.72
C ALA A 39 -4.99 1.10 2.75
N VAL A 40 -4.00 0.24 2.48
CA VAL A 40 -3.52 -0.77 3.43
C VAL A 40 -3.00 -0.13 4.72
N ILE A 41 -2.20 0.94 4.62
CA ILE A 41 -1.66 1.64 5.80
C ILE A 41 -2.79 2.25 6.64
N ILE A 42 -3.74 2.95 6.00
CA ILE A 42 -4.88 3.56 6.70
C ILE A 42 -5.74 2.48 7.35
N PHE A 43 -6.02 1.39 6.62
CA PHE A 43 -6.83 0.30 7.12
C PHE A 43 -6.18 -0.40 8.31
N ALA A 44 -4.86 -0.63 8.26
CA ALA A 44 -4.06 -1.21 9.33
C ALA A 44 -4.08 -0.37 10.62
N ALA A 45 -4.14 0.96 10.48
CA ALA A 45 -4.19 1.86 11.63
C ALA A 45 -5.55 1.84 12.36
N MET A 46 -6.61 1.39 11.69
CA MET A 46 -8.00 1.49 12.18
C MET A 46 -8.65 0.16 12.53
N ASN A 47 -8.07 -0.96 12.11
CA ASN A 47 -8.69 -2.28 12.20
C ASN A 47 -7.80 -3.29 12.93
N SER A 48 -8.37 -4.45 13.23
CA SER A 48 -7.66 -5.55 13.88
C SER A 48 -6.63 -6.19 12.94
N LEU A 49 -5.66 -6.93 13.52
CA LEU A 49 -4.66 -7.65 12.72
C LEU A 49 -5.27 -8.62 11.69
N PRO A 50 -6.26 -9.48 12.02
CA PRO A 50 -6.84 -10.39 11.04
C PRO A 50 -7.51 -9.66 9.87
N GLU A 51 -8.23 -8.57 10.15
CA GLU A 51 -8.85 -7.73 9.11
C GLU A 51 -7.78 -7.09 8.23
N THR A 52 -6.70 -6.60 8.83
CA THR A 52 -5.56 -6.00 8.13
C THR A 52 -4.89 -7.00 7.20
N LEU A 53 -4.67 -8.24 7.64
CA LEU A 53 -4.08 -9.31 6.83
C LEU A 53 -4.96 -9.63 5.62
N TRP A 54 -6.26 -9.81 5.82
CA TRP A 54 -7.21 -10.08 4.74
C TRP A 54 -7.24 -8.93 3.73
N PHE A 55 -7.29 -7.68 4.21
CA PHE A 55 -7.34 -6.50 3.35
C PHE A 55 -6.03 -6.34 2.55
N SER A 56 -4.88 -6.54 3.20
CA SER A 56 -3.56 -6.48 2.57
C SER A 56 -3.38 -7.57 1.52
N PHE A 57 -3.83 -8.79 1.82
CA PHE A 57 -3.84 -9.89 0.85
C PHE A 57 -4.69 -9.54 -0.38
N GLY A 58 -5.92 -9.06 -0.17
CA GLY A 58 -6.82 -8.67 -1.27
C GLY A 58 -6.23 -7.54 -2.11
N ALA A 59 -5.66 -6.51 -1.46
CA ALA A 59 -5.00 -5.41 -2.16
C ALA A 59 -3.80 -5.89 -2.97
N GLY A 60 -2.99 -6.80 -2.42
CA GLY A 60 -1.81 -7.34 -3.08
C GLY A 60 -2.20 -8.19 -4.28
N PHE A 61 -3.21 -9.05 -4.12
CA PHE A 61 -3.76 -9.88 -5.19
C PHE A 61 -4.29 -9.03 -6.34
N LEU A 62 -5.03 -7.96 -6.04
CA LEU A 62 -5.52 -7.04 -7.08
C LEU A 62 -4.36 -6.33 -7.78
N TRP A 63 -3.32 -5.92 -7.06
CA TRP A 63 -2.14 -5.29 -7.66
C TRP A 63 -1.48 -6.23 -8.67
N GLU A 64 -1.35 -7.52 -8.36
CA GLU A 64 -0.69 -8.49 -9.25
C GLU A 64 -1.36 -8.67 -10.60
N ILE A 65 -2.66 -8.42 -10.72
CA ILE A 65 -3.39 -8.53 -11.99
C ILE A 65 -2.72 -7.68 -13.09
N PHE A 66 -2.02 -6.61 -12.72
CA PHE A 66 -1.35 -5.70 -13.65
C PHE A 66 0.17 -5.61 -13.45
N SER A 67 0.76 -6.42 -12.57
CA SER A 67 2.21 -6.41 -12.40
C SER A 67 2.88 -7.37 -13.39
N ALA A 68 4.08 -6.99 -13.84
CA ALA A 68 4.94 -7.86 -14.64
C ALA A 68 5.90 -8.68 -13.76
N GLU A 69 5.66 -8.71 -12.45
CA GLU A 69 6.50 -9.38 -11.46
C GLU A 69 6.04 -10.83 -11.23
N PHE A 70 6.89 -11.64 -10.58
CA PHE A 70 6.51 -13.02 -10.25
C PHE A 70 5.31 -13.05 -9.29
N PHE A 71 4.36 -13.93 -9.57
CA PHE A 71 3.14 -14.08 -8.77
C PHE A 71 3.45 -14.35 -7.30
N GLY A 72 2.85 -13.59 -6.41
CA GLY A 72 3.10 -13.55 -4.97
C GLY A 72 3.91 -12.34 -4.49
N ALA A 73 4.69 -11.67 -5.34
CA ALA A 73 5.55 -10.57 -4.94
C ALA A 73 4.79 -9.41 -4.27
N HIS A 74 3.69 -8.93 -4.86
CA HIS A 74 2.93 -7.81 -4.28
C HIS A 74 2.04 -8.26 -3.13
N ILE A 75 1.59 -9.50 -3.13
CA ILE A 75 0.85 -10.09 -2.00
C ILE A 75 1.76 -10.07 -0.75
N PHE A 76 2.98 -10.58 -0.86
CA PHE A 76 3.96 -10.56 0.23
C PHE A 76 4.34 -9.14 0.64
N ALA A 77 4.59 -8.26 -0.33
CA ALA A 77 4.95 -6.87 -0.06
C ALA A 77 3.88 -6.11 0.73
N LEU A 78 2.62 -6.19 0.31
CA LEU A 78 1.54 -5.49 1.01
C LEU A 78 1.19 -6.13 2.35
N LEU A 79 1.32 -7.45 2.51
CA LEU A 79 1.18 -8.10 3.82
C LEU A 79 2.23 -7.57 4.80
N ILE A 80 3.50 -7.49 4.40
CA ILE A 80 4.57 -6.97 5.26
C ILE A 80 4.34 -5.49 5.58
N CYS A 81 3.95 -4.68 4.59
CA CYS A 81 3.60 -3.26 4.82
C CYS A 81 2.41 -3.11 5.78
N GLY A 82 1.37 -3.91 5.62
CA GLY A 82 0.19 -3.89 6.50
C GLY A 82 0.51 -4.32 7.93
N ILE A 83 1.29 -5.38 8.12
CA ILE A 83 1.73 -5.86 9.44
C ILE A 83 2.60 -4.80 10.12
N THR A 84 3.59 -4.25 9.41
CA THR A 84 4.49 -3.23 9.96
C THR A 84 3.72 -1.96 10.34
N ALA A 85 2.79 -1.51 9.49
CA ALA A 85 1.91 -0.40 9.81
C ALA A 85 1.05 -0.69 11.05
N TYR A 86 0.38 -1.85 11.12
CA TYR A 86 -0.41 -2.24 12.28
C TYR A 86 0.42 -2.27 13.56
N LEU A 87 1.61 -2.87 13.54
CA LEU A 87 2.48 -2.96 14.72
C LEU A 87 2.97 -1.58 15.17
N ALA A 88 3.23 -0.67 14.23
CA ALA A 88 3.62 0.70 14.52
C ALA A 88 2.46 1.53 15.10
N THR A 89 1.21 1.21 14.77
CA THR A 89 0.02 1.98 15.20
C THR A 89 -0.76 1.35 16.35
N ARG A 90 -0.60 0.06 16.66
CA ARG A 90 -1.45 -0.68 17.62
C ARG A 90 -1.51 -0.09 19.04
N ASN A 91 -0.46 0.61 19.45
CA ASN A 91 -0.34 1.20 20.78
C ASN A 91 -0.50 2.73 20.76
N LEU A 92 -0.74 3.31 19.59
CA LEU A 92 -0.91 4.75 19.45
C LEU A 92 -2.37 5.11 19.71
N THR A 93 -2.59 6.09 20.57
CA THR A 93 -3.89 6.73 20.74
C THR A 93 -4.25 7.52 19.47
N ALA A 94 -5.55 7.80 19.26
CA ALA A 94 -6.01 8.57 18.10
C ALA A 94 -5.39 10.00 18.02
N GLN A 95 -4.89 10.53 19.14
CA GLN A 95 -4.11 11.78 19.19
C GLN A 95 -2.64 11.60 18.79
N GLU A 96 -2.05 10.43 19.01
CA GLU A 96 -0.66 10.08 18.65
C GLU A 96 -0.51 9.64 17.18
N LEU A 97 -1.62 9.38 16.48
CA LEU A 97 -1.68 9.36 15.02
C LEU A 97 -1.57 10.80 14.44
N ALA A 98 -0.66 11.57 15.00
CA ALA A 98 -0.30 12.91 14.56
C ALA A 98 0.36 12.87 13.19
N VAL A 99 0.46 14.05 12.57
CA VAL A 99 1.09 14.26 11.27
C VAL A 99 2.46 13.58 11.12
N PRO A 100 3.38 13.61 12.11
CA PRO A 100 4.69 12.98 11.98
C PRO A 100 4.63 11.46 11.83
N THR A 101 3.77 10.78 12.61
CA THR A 101 3.60 9.33 12.55
C THR A 101 3.07 8.90 11.19
N ALA A 102 2.09 9.63 10.66
CA ALA A 102 1.53 9.36 9.35
C ALA A 102 2.56 9.55 8.22
N VAL A 103 3.37 10.61 8.29
CA VAL A 103 4.47 10.85 7.36
C VAL A 103 5.47 9.69 7.40
N PHE A 104 5.87 9.26 8.60
CA PHE A 104 6.80 8.14 8.78
C PHE A 104 6.25 6.84 8.19
N LEU A 105 4.97 6.53 8.42
CA LEU A 105 4.32 5.33 7.89
C LEU A 105 4.27 5.35 6.36
N VAL A 106 3.89 6.48 5.75
CA VAL A 106 3.80 6.60 4.30
C VAL A 106 5.18 6.49 3.65
N ILE A 107 6.18 7.21 4.15
CA ILE A 107 7.56 7.13 3.64
C ILE A 107 8.09 5.71 3.81
N GLY A 108 7.98 5.17 5.03
CA GLY A 108 8.48 3.85 5.39
C GLY A 108 7.88 2.76 4.51
N ALA A 109 6.56 2.75 4.33
CA ALA A 109 5.87 1.77 3.50
C ALA A 109 6.19 1.92 2.00
N THR A 110 6.30 3.16 1.50
CA THR A 110 6.65 3.42 0.09
C THR A 110 8.05 2.90 -0.25
N LEU A 111 8.98 2.96 0.71
CA LEU A 111 10.34 2.39 0.56
C LEU A 111 10.38 0.89 0.83
N LEU A 112 9.61 0.42 1.81
CA LEU A 112 9.57 -0.99 2.21
C LEU A 112 8.98 -1.88 1.12
N ARG A 113 7.90 -1.44 0.45
CA ARG A 113 7.23 -2.20 -0.61
C ARG A 113 8.21 -2.68 -1.71
N PRO A 114 8.92 -1.80 -2.44
CA PRO A 114 9.86 -2.23 -3.48
C PRO A 114 11.03 -3.03 -2.92
N ALA A 115 11.48 -2.76 -1.69
CA ALA A 115 12.51 -3.56 -1.04
C ALA A 115 12.05 -5.01 -0.79
N VAL A 116 10.82 -5.20 -0.32
CA VAL A 116 10.25 -6.54 -0.10
C VAL A 116 10.04 -7.27 -1.42
N VAL A 117 9.54 -6.58 -2.45
CA VAL A 117 9.41 -7.15 -3.80
C VAL A 117 10.77 -7.63 -4.32
N TRP A 118 11.81 -6.80 -4.15
CA TRP A 118 13.16 -7.17 -4.57
C TRP A 118 13.68 -8.39 -3.80
N VAL A 119 13.54 -8.43 -2.48
CA VAL A 119 13.94 -9.61 -1.66
C VAL A 119 13.20 -10.86 -2.10
N TYR A 120 11.90 -10.74 -2.40
CA TYR A 120 11.08 -11.83 -2.89
C TYR A 120 11.59 -12.34 -4.25
N GLN A 121 11.86 -11.43 -5.20
CA GLN A 121 12.44 -11.73 -6.51
C GLN A 121 13.80 -12.43 -6.39
N VAL A 122 14.67 -11.97 -5.49
CA VAL A 122 15.96 -12.64 -5.21
C VAL A 122 15.72 -14.08 -4.75
N GLY A 123 14.79 -14.28 -3.81
CA GLY A 123 14.43 -15.62 -3.33
C GLY A 123 13.94 -16.53 -4.47
N VAL A 124 13.01 -16.05 -5.30
CA VAL A 124 12.47 -16.81 -6.43
C VAL A 124 13.53 -17.11 -7.49
N SER A 125 14.40 -16.14 -7.80
CA SER A 125 15.50 -16.34 -8.76
C SER A 125 16.55 -17.33 -8.27
N SER A 126 16.80 -17.41 -6.95
CA SER A 126 17.70 -18.41 -6.35
C SER A 126 17.18 -19.85 -6.45
N LEU A 127 15.88 -20.01 -6.73
CA LEU A 127 15.22 -21.29 -6.97
C LEU A 127 15.05 -21.58 -8.48
N ASP A 128 15.68 -20.79 -9.35
CA ASP A 128 15.56 -20.86 -10.82
C ASP A 128 14.12 -20.71 -11.35
N LEU A 129 13.24 -20.08 -10.57
CA LEU A 129 11.82 -19.88 -10.94
C LEU A 129 11.58 -18.58 -11.72
N ALA A 130 12.51 -17.63 -11.67
CA ALA A 130 12.45 -16.34 -12.36
C ALA A 130 13.84 -15.80 -12.69
N THR A 131 13.91 -14.84 -13.62
CA THR A 131 15.15 -14.13 -13.91
C THR A 131 15.44 -13.08 -12.84
N ALA A 132 16.70 -12.94 -12.43
CA ALA A 132 17.10 -11.95 -11.44
C ALA A 132 16.94 -10.54 -12.01
N ILE A 133 16.15 -9.70 -11.34
CA ILE A 133 15.95 -8.29 -11.70
C ILE A 133 16.90 -7.41 -10.85
N PRO A 134 17.65 -6.48 -11.46
CA PRO A 134 18.56 -5.60 -10.72
C PRO A 134 17.85 -4.77 -9.66
N VAL A 135 18.49 -4.58 -8.50
CA VAL A 135 17.94 -3.77 -7.40
C VAL A 135 17.58 -2.34 -7.83
N GLY A 136 18.34 -1.77 -8.78
CA GLY A 136 18.10 -0.43 -9.32
C GLY A 136 16.82 -0.27 -10.13
N VAL A 137 16.10 -1.36 -10.44
CA VAL A 137 14.75 -1.30 -11.02
C VAL A 137 13.72 -1.00 -9.93
N PHE A 138 13.91 -1.52 -8.72
CA PHE A 138 12.98 -1.36 -7.60
C PHE A 138 13.33 -0.15 -6.72
N LEU A 139 14.62 0.03 -6.44
CA LEU A 139 15.16 1.11 -5.61
C LEU A 139 15.86 2.15 -6.50
N ASN A 140 15.05 2.92 -7.23
CA ASN A 140 15.52 3.96 -8.15
C ASN A 140 15.25 5.37 -7.59
N GLY A 141 15.78 6.39 -8.26
CA GLY A 141 15.56 7.80 -7.87
C GLY A 141 14.10 8.26 -7.98
N GLU A 142 13.27 7.54 -8.74
CA GLU A 142 11.85 7.86 -8.90
C GLU A 142 11.05 7.62 -7.62
N LEU A 143 11.54 6.74 -6.73
CA LEU A 143 10.94 6.54 -5.41
C LEU A 143 10.80 7.83 -4.61
N PHE A 144 11.71 8.79 -4.78
CA PHE A 144 11.59 10.08 -4.12
C PHE A 144 10.30 10.80 -4.55
N TYR A 145 9.99 10.81 -5.84
CA TYR A 145 8.76 11.42 -6.36
C TYR A 145 7.51 10.64 -5.93
N THR A 146 7.58 9.30 -5.95
CA THR A 146 6.50 8.45 -5.45
C THR A 146 6.19 8.73 -3.98
N VAL A 147 7.21 8.89 -3.14
CA VAL A 147 7.05 9.28 -1.73
C VAL A 147 6.33 10.62 -1.61
N LEU A 148 6.76 11.64 -2.35
CA LEU A 148 6.13 12.97 -2.31
C LEU A 148 4.66 12.93 -2.73
N VAL A 149 4.34 12.18 -3.78
CA VAL A 149 2.96 12.04 -4.28
C VAL A 149 2.11 11.24 -3.30
N ASN A 150 2.62 10.16 -2.74
CA ASN A 150 1.93 9.38 -1.72
C ASN A 150 1.63 10.23 -0.47
N LEU A 151 2.57 11.08 -0.04
CA LEU A 151 2.36 12.03 1.06
C LEU A 151 1.28 13.07 0.70
N ALA A 152 1.35 13.68 -0.49
CA ALA A 152 0.37 14.66 -0.93
C ALA A 152 -1.05 14.07 -0.95
N ILE A 153 -1.21 12.87 -1.51
CA ILE A 153 -2.48 12.16 -1.55
C ILE A 153 -2.95 11.80 -0.14
N PHE A 154 -2.05 11.31 0.72
CA PHE A 154 -2.41 11.01 2.10
C PHE A 154 -2.96 12.24 2.83
N TYR A 155 -2.33 13.41 2.67
CA TYR A 155 -2.83 14.66 3.24
C TYR A 155 -4.19 15.08 2.65
N LEU A 156 -4.40 14.92 1.35
CA LEU A 156 -5.69 15.19 0.70
C LEU A 156 -6.79 14.26 1.25
N LEU A 157 -6.50 12.96 1.38
CA LEU A 157 -7.42 11.99 1.99
C LEU A 157 -7.75 12.37 3.43
N ARG A 158 -6.74 12.71 4.23
CA ARG A 158 -6.93 13.16 5.62
C ARG A 158 -7.75 14.45 5.70
N ALA A 159 -7.51 15.41 4.82
CA ALA A 159 -8.28 16.64 4.74
C ALA A 159 -9.74 16.33 4.40
N GLY A 160 -9.99 15.50 3.39
CA GLY A 160 -11.33 15.04 3.00
C GLY A 160 -12.09 14.41 4.16
N ILE A 161 -11.47 13.48 4.90
CA ILE A 161 -12.10 12.85 6.08
C ILE A 161 -12.47 13.89 7.15
N ARG A 162 -11.62 14.91 7.36
CA ARG A 162 -11.89 15.99 8.32
C ARG A 162 -13.05 16.90 7.90
N TYR A 163 -13.23 17.13 6.60
CA TYR A 163 -14.35 17.93 6.08
C TYR A 163 -15.67 17.16 6.03
N PHE A 164 -15.64 15.82 6.07
CA PHE A 164 -16.84 14.96 6.09
C PHE A 164 -16.92 14.11 7.36
N PRO A 165 -17.21 14.71 8.53
CA PRO A 165 -17.24 14.01 9.83
C PRO A 165 -18.29 12.89 9.92
N ALA A 166 -19.21 12.78 8.96
CA ALA A 166 -20.16 11.67 8.83
C ALA A 166 -19.48 10.32 8.51
N LEU A 167 -18.23 10.32 8.02
CA LEU A 167 -17.43 9.11 7.75
C LEU A 167 -16.65 8.61 8.98
N ASN A 168 -16.72 9.33 10.10
CA ASN A 168 -15.91 9.08 11.29
C ASN A 168 -16.71 8.35 12.40
N LYS A 169 -17.74 7.59 12.02
CA LYS A 169 -18.64 6.86 12.92
C LYS A 169 -18.49 5.36 12.76
#